data_AF-A0A0G4KIR4-F1
#
_entry.id   AF-A0A0G4KIR4-F1
#
_cell.length_a   1.000
_cell.length_b   1.000
_cell.length_c   1.000
_cell.angle_alpha   90.00
_cell.angle_beta   90.00
_cell.angle_gamma   90.00
#
_symmetry.space_group_name_H-M   'P 1'
#
loop_
_entity.id
_entity.type
_entity.pdbx_description
1 polymer ?
#
loop_
_entity_poly.entity_id
_entity_poly.type
_entity_poly.pdbx_seq_one_letter_code
_entity_poly.pdbx_strand_id
1 'polypeptide(L)'
;ISAFIVGVSLHYKKIVQNEWYGYPEEWFPSVSATIGDKYPERSFFMLFIAITSGPRFALVGLWYLLTRKPGQTLPKFIFTMGIFRTLTCGGFTYVTSTDDHQRHDIFMISYIVATLPWTIGCVALSPPNPKAIRYRKIIASSFFGTLVPLIYFFIQHKVHRVPGAYTTYAFFEWSLILFDVAFDAVTAYDFRTFQVIIKDVQGASKGIIAGSDTTSTAMAATLFYITRSPAALQKATEEIRSKFSDVEEIHQGQTLNSCSYLRACVDEAMRLSPS
;
A
#
# COMPACT_ATOMS: atom_id res chain seq x y z
N ILE A 1 7.67 -15.78 1.85
CA ILE A 1 8.56 -16.37 0.82
C ILE A 1 10.02 -16.07 1.11
N SER A 2 10.44 -14.80 1.25
CA SER A 2 11.85 -14.46 1.54
C SER A 2 12.40 -15.17 2.78
N ALA A 3 11.67 -15.16 3.89
CA ALA A 3 12.05 -15.88 5.11
C ALA A 3 12.20 -17.40 4.92
N PHE A 4 11.36 -18.00 4.08
CA PHE A 4 11.45 -19.42 3.72
C PHE A 4 12.73 -19.73 2.93
N ILE A 5 13.06 -18.92 1.93
CA ILE A 5 14.29 -19.09 1.13
C ILE A 5 15.54 -18.95 2.02
N VAL A 6 15.56 -17.93 2.89
CA VAL A 6 16.68 -17.68 3.82
C VAL A 6 16.78 -18.81 4.86
N GLY A 7 15.67 -19.24 5.45
CA GLY A 7 15.64 -20.32 6.43
C GLY A 7 16.09 -21.66 5.83
N VAL A 8 15.62 -22.02 4.63
CA VAL A 8 16.04 -23.25 3.93
C VAL A 8 17.51 -23.17 3.51
N SER A 9 18.03 -22.01 3.13
CA SER A 9 19.44 -21.89 2.73
C SER A 9 20.42 -21.93 3.90
N LEU A 10 20.07 -21.32 5.05
CA LEU A 10 20.99 -21.18 6.19
C LEU A 10 20.78 -22.24 7.28
N HIS A 11 19.52 -22.64 7.53
CA HIS A 11 19.14 -23.38 8.73
C HIS A 11 18.23 -24.58 8.48
N TYR A 12 18.19 -25.13 7.25
CA TYR A 12 17.27 -26.20 6.85
C TYR A 12 17.04 -27.29 7.90
N LYS A 13 18.10 -28.01 8.31
CA LYS A 13 17.98 -29.13 9.27
C LYS A 13 17.39 -28.72 10.63
N LYS A 14 17.56 -27.44 11.01
CA LYS A 14 17.05 -26.92 12.28
C LYS A 14 15.59 -26.50 12.18
N ILE A 15 15.16 -25.95 11.03
CA ILE A 15 13.78 -25.48 10.84
C ILE A 15 12.79 -26.60 10.48
N VAL A 16 13.28 -27.75 9.99
CA VAL A 16 12.45 -28.95 9.75
C VAL A 16 12.33 -29.85 10.97
N GLN A 17 13.13 -29.61 12.01
CA GLN A 17 13.12 -30.42 13.22
C GLN A 17 11.93 -30.05 14.10
N ASN A 18 11.18 -31.06 14.55
CA ASN A 18 10.15 -30.90 15.57
C ASN A 18 10.66 -31.40 16.94
N GLU A 19 9.79 -31.48 17.95
CA GLU A 19 10.17 -31.90 19.31
C GLU A 19 10.66 -33.36 19.41
N TRP A 20 10.33 -34.22 18.44
CA TRP A 20 10.52 -35.67 18.50
C TRP A 20 11.36 -36.23 17.35
N TYR A 21 11.24 -35.66 16.16
CA TYR A 21 11.81 -36.12 14.89
C TYR A 21 12.49 -34.97 14.14
N GLY A 22 13.44 -35.33 13.29
CA GLY A 22 14.13 -34.40 12.40
C GLY A 22 14.23 -34.97 10.99
N TYR A 23 15.15 -34.44 10.21
CA TYR A 23 15.45 -35.00 8.90
C TYR A 23 16.07 -36.41 9.04
N PRO A 24 15.64 -37.44 8.28
CA PRO A 24 14.86 -37.36 7.04
C PRO A 24 13.34 -37.51 7.17
N GLU A 25 12.80 -37.87 8.33
CA GLU A 25 11.36 -38.09 8.52
C GLU A 25 10.57 -36.79 8.35
N GLU A 26 11.13 -35.68 8.84
CA GLU A 26 10.60 -34.33 8.67
C GLU A 26 11.48 -33.53 7.72
N TRP A 27 10.87 -32.99 6.66
CA TRP A 27 11.61 -32.37 5.56
C TRP A 27 11.01 -31.06 5.07
N PHE A 28 9.81 -30.69 5.50
CA PHE A 28 9.18 -29.41 5.17
C PHE A 28 8.96 -28.57 6.44
N PRO A 29 9.49 -27.34 6.51
CA PRO A 29 9.49 -26.56 7.73
C PRO A 29 8.15 -25.85 7.97
N SER A 30 7.70 -25.83 9.24
CA SER A 30 6.53 -25.05 9.66
C SER A 30 6.75 -23.56 9.46
N VAL A 31 5.66 -22.80 9.34
CA VAL A 31 5.76 -21.34 9.21
C VAL A 31 6.44 -20.78 10.46
N SER A 32 5.96 -21.19 11.63
CA SER A 32 6.44 -20.71 12.93
C SER A 32 7.94 -20.96 13.13
N ALA A 33 8.45 -22.14 12.76
CA ALA A 33 9.89 -22.46 12.84
C ALA A 33 10.71 -21.63 11.84
N THR A 34 10.15 -21.39 10.65
CA THR A 34 10.81 -20.60 9.59
C THR A 34 10.96 -19.12 9.96
N ILE A 35 10.05 -18.56 10.77
CA ILE A 35 10.01 -17.12 11.07
C ILE A 35 10.45 -16.78 12.50
N GLY A 36 10.36 -17.72 13.44
CA GLY A 36 10.50 -17.44 14.86
C GLY A 36 11.89 -17.70 15.45
N ASP A 37 12.65 -18.61 14.85
CA ASP A 37 13.72 -19.27 15.61
C ASP A 37 15.08 -18.61 15.50
N LYS A 38 15.40 -17.98 14.34
CA LYS A 38 16.79 -17.65 14.02
C LYS A 38 16.97 -16.36 13.22
N TYR A 39 18.15 -15.78 13.41
CA TYR A 39 18.66 -14.68 12.63
C TYR A 39 19.45 -15.25 11.43
N PRO A 40 19.33 -14.68 10.21
CA PRO A 40 18.65 -13.42 9.85
C PRO A 40 17.19 -13.56 9.37
N GLU A 41 16.66 -14.77 9.18
CA GLU A 41 15.34 -15.01 8.59
C GLU A 41 14.20 -14.32 9.35
N ARG A 42 14.26 -14.29 10.68
CA ARG A 42 13.32 -13.57 11.55
C ARG A 42 13.28 -12.07 11.24
N SER A 43 14.44 -11.43 11.13
CA SER A 43 14.53 -9.99 10.86
C SER A 43 14.00 -9.64 9.47
N PHE A 44 14.31 -10.45 8.45
CA PHE A 44 13.75 -10.28 7.12
C PHE A 44 12.22 -10.41 7.13
N PHE A 45 11.69 -11.43 7.82
CA PHE A 45 10.25 -11.64 7.92
C PHE A 45 9.55 -10.44 8.56
N MET A 46 10.02 -10.00 9.74
CA MET A 46 9.43 -8.88 10.48
C MET A 46 9.46 -7.58 9.66
N LEU A 47 10.57 -7.29 8.98
CA LEU A 47 10.68 -6.12 8.10
C LEU A 47 9.63 -6.14 6.99
N PHE A 48 9.46 -7.27 6.29
CA PHE A 48 8.45 -7.36 5.23
C PHE A 48 7.02 -7.26 5.77
N ILE A 49 6.74 -7.81 6.95
CA ILE A 49 5.44 -7.64 7.62
C ILE A 49 5.22 -6.17 8.01
N ALA A 50 6.25 -5.47 8.51
CA ALA A 50 6.17 -4.04 8.81
C ALA A 50 5.79 -3.23 7.57
N ILE A 51 6.50 -3.45 6.46
CA ILE A 51 6.28 -2.74 5.20
C ILE A 51 4.88 -3.01 4.63
N THR A 52 4.38 -4.24 4.76
CA THR A 52 3.07 -4.62 4.24
C THR A 52 1.89 -4.27 5.17
N SER A 53 2.16 -3.88 6.42
CA SER A 53 1.13 -3.48 7.38
C SER A 53 0.33 -2.25 6.93
N GLY A 54 1.01 -1.21 6.42
CA GLY A 54 0.39 0.01 5.91
C GLY A 54 -0.62 -0.25 4.78
N PRO A 55 -0.21 -0.92 3.68
CA PRO A 55 -1.12 -1.38 2.63
C PRO A 55 -2.31 -2.20 3.15
N ARG A 56 -2.11 -3.03 4.18
CA ARG A 56 -3.18 -3.86 4.76
C ARG A 56 -4.22 -3.01 5.51
N PHE A 57 -3.79 -2.04 6.32
CA PHE A 57 -4.69 -1.07 6.94
C PHE A 57 -5.41 -0.20 5.90
N ALA A 58 -4.70 0.22 4.84
CA ALA A 58 -5.29 0.96 3.74
C ALA A 58 -6.38 0.14 3.04
N LEU A 59 -6.15 -1.16 2.78
CA LEU A 59 -7.15 -2.06 2.20
C LEU A 59 -8.41 -2.13 3.07
N VAL A 60 -8.26 -2.29 4.39
CA VAL A 60 -9.41 -2.32 5.32
C VAL A 60 -10.18 -1.00 5.31
N GLY A 61 -9.47 0.14 5.29
CA GLY A 61 -10.07 1.47 5.19
C GLY A 61 -10.79 1.70 3.86
N LEU A 62 -10.16 1.37 2.74
CA LEU A 62 -10.74 1.48 1.40
C LEU A 62 -11.97 0.57 1.25
N TRP A 63 -11.93 -0.64 1.81
CA TRP A 63 -13.07 -1.54 1.83
C TRP A 63 -14.25 -0.95 2.61
N TYR A 64 -13.99 -0.32 3.75
CA TYR A 64 -15.02 0.38 4.50
C TYR A 64 -15.62 1.54 3.70
N LEU A 65 -14.79 2.36 3.06
CA LEU A 65 -15.26 3.47 2.22
C LEU A 65 -16.12 3.00 1.04
N LEU A 66 -15.73 1.89 0.40
CA LEU A 66 -16.45 1.29 -0.72
C LEU A 66 -17.83 0.74 -0.30
N THR A 67 -17.93 0.15 0.89
CA THR A 67 -19.12 -0.57 1.34
C THR A 67 -20.04 0.24 2.25
N ARG A 68 -19.60 1.41 2.72
CA ARG A 68 -20.38 2.30 3.59
C ARG A 68 -21.64 2.79 2.88
N LYS A 69 -22.80 2.44 3.44
CA LYS A 69 -24.12 2.95 3.04
C LYS A 69 -24.82 3.63 4.23
N PRO A 70 -25.59 4.71 4.03
CA PRO A 70 -26.37 5.32 5.10
C PRO A 70 -27.35 4.31 5.70
N GLY A 71 -27.45 4.28 7.04
CA GLY A 71 -28.34 3.37 7.77
C GLY A 71 -27.83 1.94 7.98
N GLN A 72 -26.69 1.52 7.39
CA GLN A 72 -26.16 0.17 7.57
C GLN A 72 -25.05 0.10 8.63
N THR A 73 -25.16 -0.85 9.56
CA THR A 73 -24.16 -1.12 10.61
C THR A 73 -23.13 -2.19 10.21
N LEU A 74 -23.48 -3.07 9.27
CA LEU A 74 -22.61 -4.17 8.84
C LEU A 74 -21.23 -3.69 8.34
N PRO A 75 -21.09 -2.67 7.47
CA PRO A 75 -19.78 -2.18 7.05
C PRO A 75 -18.90 -1.69 8.22
N LYS A 76 -19.50 -1.08 9.25
CA LYS A 76 -18.77 -0.64 10.46
C LYS A 76 -18.24 -1.83 11.25
N PHE A 77 -19.08 -2.85 11.44
CA PHE A 77 -18.67 -4.08 12.13
C PHE A 77 -17.53 -4.78 11.39
N ILE A 78 -17.64 -4.93 10.06
CA ILE A 78 -16.60 -5.56 9.24
C ILE A 78 -15.30 -4.74 9.26
N PHE A 79 -15.37 -3.42 9.25
CA PHE A 79 -14.21 -2.56 9.42
C PHE A 79 -13.49 -2.80 10.75
N THR A 80 -14.23 -2.82 11.86
CA THR A 80 -13.67 -3.11 13.20
C THR A 80 -13.03 -4.50 13.25
N MET A 81 -13.70 -5.52 12.69
CA MET A 81 -13.14 -6.87 12.59
C MET A 81 -11.88 -6.93 11.71
N GLY A 82 -11.83 -6.15 10.62
CA GLY A 82 -10.65 -6.04 9.76
C GLY A 82 -9.45 -5.40 10.47
N ILE A 83 -9.67 -4.35 11.25
CA ILE A 83 -8.63 -3.75 12.10
C ILE A 83 -8.15 -4.76 13.13
N PHE A 84 -9.07 -5.40 13.86
CA PHE A 84 -8.72 -6.38 14.88
C PHE A 84 -7.93 -7.55 14.30
N ARG A 85 -8.37 -8.11 13.16
CA ARG A 85 -7.63 -9.13 12.37
C ARG A 85 -6.22 -8.64 12.01
N THR A 86 -6.07 -7.39 11.57
CA THR A 86 -4.76 -6.87 11.16
C THR A 86 -3.82 -6.72 12.37
N LEU A 87 -4.34 -6.28 13.51
CA LEU A 87 -3.57 -6.17 14.75
C LEU A 87 -3.17 -7.53 15.31
N THR A 88 -4.06 -8.51 15.34
CA THR A 88 -3.75 -9.87 15.82
C THR A 88 -2.76 -10.58 14.90
N CYS A 89 -2.79 -10.29 13.59
CA CYS A 89 -1.77 -10.72 12.65
C CYS A 89 -0.38 -10.18 13.00
N GLY A 90 -0.28 -8.87 13.27
CA GLY A 90 0.94 -8.26 13.83
C GLY A 90 1.35 -8.92 15.15
N GLY A 91 0.39 -9.18 16.03
CA GLY A 91 0.61 -9.81 17.33
C GLY A 91 1.38 -11.13 17.24
N PHE A 92 0.88 -12.11 16.49
CA PHE A 92 1.55 -13.43 16.39
C PHE A 92 2.81 -13.41 15.52
N THR A 93 2.95 -12.45 14.59
CA THR A 93 4.15 -12.34 13.74
C THR A 93 5.33 -11.70 14.47
N TYR A 94 5.07 -10.80 15.43
CA TYR A 94 6.12 -10.15 16.24
C TYR A 94 6.38 -10.84 17.57
N VAL A 95 5.34 -11.40 18.21
CA VAL A 95 5.48 -12.26 19.38
C VAL A 95 5.62 -13.70 18.88
N THR A 96 6.85 -14.12 18.61
CA THR A 96 7.13 -15.44 18.02
C THR A 96 6.88 -16.56 19.04
N SER A 97 6.64 -17.79 18.54
CA SER A 97 6.44 -18.97 19.39
C SER A 97 7.63 -19.26 20.32
N THR A 98 8.83 -18.82 19.93
CA THR A 98 10.06 -18.88 20.74
C THR A 98 10.11 -17.86 21.87
N ASP A 99 9.51 -16.68 21.68
CA ASP A 99 9.54 -15.61 22.69
C ASP A 99 8.48 -15.84 23.77
N ASP A 100 7.25 -16.16 23.36
CA ASP A 100 6.15 -16.52 24.26
C ASP A 100 5.08 -17.33 23.51
N HIS A 101 5.09 -18.64 23.74
CA HIS A 101 4.18 -19.58 23.09
C HIS A 101 2.71 -19.30 23.41
N GLN A 102 2.38 -18.86 24.63
CA GLN A 102 0.98 -18.64 25.02
C GLN A 102 0.42 -17.39 24.34
N ARG A 103 1.17 -16.29 24.36
CA ARG A 103 0.77 -15.05 23.69
C ARG A 103 0.70 -15.24 22.17
N HIS A 104 1.66 -15.93 21.58
CA HIS A 104 1.66 -16.28 20.16
C HIS A 104 0.35 -16.99 19.76
N ASP A 105 -0.02 -18.05 20.48
CA ASP A 105 -1.21 -18.84 20.16
C ASP A 105 -2.52 -18.07 20.35
N ILE A 106 -2.61 -17.25 21.41
CA ILE A 106 -3.77 -16.38 21.63
C ILE A 106 -3.96 -15.43 20.44
N PHE A 107 -2.89 -14.80 19.96
CA PHE A 107 -2.97 -13.91 18.80
C PHE A 107 -3.32 -14.67 17.51
N MET A 108 -2.74 -15.85 17.29
CA MET A 108 -3.04 -16.69 16.12
C MET A 108 -4.50 -17.17 16.10
N ILE A 109 -5.02 -17.67 17.23
CA ILE A 109 -6.43 -18.10 17.33
C ILE A 109 -7.36 -16.90 17.16
N SER A 110 -7.05 -15.77 17.81
CA SER A 110 -7.82 -14.53 17.66
C SER A 110 -7.87 -14.06 16.21
N TYR A 111 -6.76 -14.22 15.48
CA TYR A 111 -6.66 -13.93 14.05
C TYR A 111 -7.59 -14.82 13.22
N ILE A 112 -7.54 -16.14 13.42
CA ILE A 112 -8.37 -17.10 12.69
C ILE A 112 -9.86 -16.84 12.97
N VAL A 113 -10.22 -16.62 14.23
CA VAL A 113 -11.60 -16.31 14.64
C VAL A 113 -12.08 -15.00 14.01
N ALA A 114 -11.25 -13.95 14.01
CA ALA A 114 -11.58 -12.66 13.38
C ALA A 114 -11.66 -12.74 11.84
N THR A 115 -10.99 -13.72 11.23
CA THR A 115 -11.02 -13.94 9.78
C THR A 115 -12.37 -14.43 9.30
N LEU A 116 -13.14 -15.16 10.11
CA LEU A 116 -14.48 -15.63 9.77
C LEU A 116 -15.49 -14.50 9.52
N PRO A 117 -15.76 -13.56 10.47
CA PRO A 117 -16.67 -12.45 10.21
C PRO A 117 -16.14 -11.52 9.12
N TRP A 118 -14.82 -11.32 9.03
CA TRP A 118 -14.20 -10.54 7.95
C TRP A 118 -14.52 -11.11 6.57
N THR A 119 -14.27 -12.40 6.35
CA THR A 119 -14.45 -13.06 5.04
C THR A 119 -15.92 -13.14 4.65
N ILE A 120 -16.80 -13.55 5.57
CA ILE A 120 -18.25 -13.60 5.33
C ILE A 120 -18.78 -12.19 5.01
N GLY A 121 -18.36 -11.19 5.79
CA GLY A 121 -18.74 -9.80 5.59
C GLY A 121 -18.27 -9.24 4.25
N CYS A 122 -17.04 -9.54 3.85
CA CYS A 122 -16.51 -9.12 2.54
C CYS A 122 -17.27 -9.78 1.38
N VAL A 123 -17.66 -11.05 1.51
CA VAL A 123 -18.49 -11.72 0.50
C VAL A 123 -19.89 -11.12 0.43
N ALA A 124 -20.49 -10.80 1.57
CA ALA A 124 -21.85 -10.25 1.65
C ALA A 124 -21.94 -8.79 1.16
N LEU A 125 -20.93 -7.97 1.42
CA LEU A 125 -20.86 -6.57 1.02
C LEU A 125 -20.24 -6.36 -0.36
N SER A 126 -19.78 -7.43 -1.01
CA SER A 126 -19.10 -7.36 -2.30
C SER A 126 -19.98 -6.66 -3.36
N PRO A 127 -19.43 -5.71 -4.14
CA PRO A 127 -20.12 -5.17 -5.31
C PRO A 127 -20.55 -6.28 -6.26
N PRO A 128 -21.56 -6.04 -7.14
CA PRO A 128 -22.09 -7.03 -8.09
C PRO A 128 -21.08 -7.33 -9.22
N ASN A 129 -19.94 -7.91 -8.87
CA ASN A 129 -18.91 -8.39 -9.77
C ASN A 129 -18.84 -9.93 -9.67
N PRO A 130 -19.41 -10.67 -10.64
CA PRO A 130 -19.55 -12.11 -10.54
C PRO A 130 -18.19 -12.85 -10.47
N LYS A 131 -17.14 -12.29 -11.11
CA LYS A 131 -15.79 -12.87 -11.05
C LYS A 131 -15.18 -12.74 -9.64
N ALA A 132 -15.23 -11.54 -9.05
CA ALA A 132 -14.70 -11.29 -7.72
C ALA A 132 -15.43 -12.13 -6.66
N ILE A 133 -16.77 -12.19 -6.72
CA ILE A 133 -17.57 -13.01 -5.79
C ILE A 133 -17.24 -14.49 -5.92
N ARG A 134 -17.08 -15.02 -7.14
CA ARG A 134 -16.71 -16.42 -7.37
C ARG A 134 -15.34 -16.74 -6.76
N TYR A 135 -14.33 -15.91 -7.03
CA TYR A 135 -12.99 -16.12 -6.46
C TYR A 135 -12.99 -16.02 -4.94
N ARG A 136 -13.67 -15.03 -4.35
CA ARG A 136 -13.81 -14.92 -2.88
C ARG A 136 -14.42 -16.16 -2.27
N LYS A 137 -15.51 -16.68 -2.84
CA LYS A 137 -16.18 -17.88 -2.33
C LYS A 137 -15.27 -19.10 -2.39
N ILE A 138 -14.61 -19.34 -3.54
CA ILE A 138 -13.69 -20.46 -3.70
C ILE A 138 -12.54 -20.36 -2.69
N ILE A 139 -11.87 -19.20 -2.61
CA ILE A 139 -10.73 -19.00 -1.71
C ILE A 139 -11.15 -19.10 -0.24
N ALA A 140 -12.28 -18.51 0.15
CA ALA A 140 -12.80 -18.63 1.52
C ALA A 140 -13.14 -20.08 1.86
N SER A 141 -13.83 -20.80 0.96
CA SER A 141 -14.12 -22.23 1.15
C SER A 141 -12.84 -23.07 1.27
N SER A 142 -11.82 -22.78 0.46
CA SER A 142 -10.50 -23.43 0.57
C SER A 142 -9.83 -23.12 1.90
N PHE A 143 -9.81 -21.85 2.34
CA PHE A 143 -9.21 -21.45 3.62
C PHE A 143 -9.83 -22.22 4.80
N PHE A 144 -11.16 -22.16 4.96
CA PHE A 144 -11.84 -22.84 6.07
C PHE A 144 -11.84 -24.37 5.91
N GLY A 145 -11.88 -24.87 4.67
CA GLY A 145 -11.74 -26.31 4.39
C GLY A 145 -10.38 -26.85 4.82
N THR A 146 -9.30 -26.09 4.61
CA THR A 146 -7.94 -26.45 5.01
C THR A 146 -7.71 -26.45 6.52
N LEU A 147 -8.53 -25.75 7.31
CA LEU A 147 -8.44 -25.82 8.78
C LEU A 147 -8.70 -27.23 9.32
N VAL A 148 -9.56 -28.02 8.68
CA VAL A 148 -9.90 -29.39 9.12
C VAL A 148 -8.68 -30.33 9.07
N PRO A 149 -8.02 -30.53 7.92
CA PRO A 149 -6.81 -31.36 7.88
C PRO A 149 -5.66 -30.74 8.68
N LEU A 150 -5.54 -29.41 8.75
CA LEU A 150 -4.54 -28.75 9.61
C LEU A 150 -4.68 -29.21 11.07
N ILE A 151 -5.89 -29.13 11.64
CA ILE A 151 -6.15 -29.55 13.03
C ILE A 151 -5.91 -31.04 13.21
N TYR A 152 -6.33 -31.87 12.25
CA TYR A 152 -6.09 -33.31 12.28
C TYR A 152 -4.59 -33.62 12.37
N PHE A 153 -3.78 -33.06 11.47
CA PHE A 153 -2.33 -33.30 11.47
C PHE A 153 -1.63 -32.63 12.65
N PHE A 154 -2.17 -31.52 13.18
CA PHE A 154 -1.71 -30.91 14.42
C PHE A 154 -1.76 -31.92 15.59
N ILE A 155 -2.89 -32.60 15.73
CA ILE A 155 -3.07 -33.64 16.77
C ILE A 155 -2.16 -34.84 16.50
N GLN A 156 -2.02 -35.27 15.24
CA GLN A 156 -1.14 -36.39 14.88
C GLN A 156 0.32 -36.12 15.24
N HIS A 157 0.82 -34.90 15.05
CA HIS A 157 2.21 -34.58 15.36
C HIS A 157 2.44 -34.25 16.85
N LYS A 158 1.52 -33.54 17.53
CA LYS A 158 1.70 -33.17 18.96
C LYS A 158 1.34 -34.32 19.90
N VAL A 159 0.21 -34.99 19.67
CA VAL A 159 -0.35 -35.97 20.61
C VAL A 159 0.07 -37.39 20.22
N HIS A 160 -0.15 -37.79 18.98
CA HIS A 160 0.13 -39.15 18.53
C HIS A 160 1.58 -39.38 18.10
N ARG A 161 2.37 -38.30 17.94
CA ARG A 161 3.81 -38.35 17.61
C ARG A 161 4.11 -39.21 16.38
N VAL A 162 3.28 -39.09 15.35
CA VAL A 162 3.44 -39.82 14.09
C VAL A 162 4.55 -39.18 13.24
N PRO A 163 5.53 -39.95 12.74
CA PRO A 163 6.59 -39.40 11.88
C PRO A 163 6.01 -38.87 10.55
N GLY A 164 6.46 -37.70 10.10
CA GLY A 164 6.02 -37.04 8.85
C GLY A 164 4.70 -36.26 8.98
N ALA A 165 4.01 -36.37 10.12
CA ALA A 165 2.79 -35.61 10.37
C ALA A 165 3.07 -34.10 10.49
N TYR A 166 4.24 -33.71 11.01
CA TYR A 166 4.62 -32.30 11.14
C TYR A 166 4.86 -31.65 9.76
N THR A 167 5.53 -32.34 8.85
CA THR A 167 5.72 -31.90 7.45
C THR A 167 4.36 -31.64 6.78
N THR A 168 3.41 -32.58 6.93
CA THR A 168 2.07 -32.44 6.33
C THR A 168 1.30 -31.27 6.95
N TYR A 169 1.39 -31.11 8.27
CA TYR A 169 0.85 -29.95 8.99
C TYR A 169 1.43 -28.62 8.47
N ALA A 170 2.76 -28.55 8.30
CA ALA A 170 3.44 -27.36 7.81
C ALA A 170 2.95 -26.94 6.42
N PHE A 171 2.68 -27.89 5.50
CA PHE A 171 2.08 -27.57 4.20
C PHE A 171 0.73 -26.85 4.32
N PHE A 172 -0.11 -27.29 5.25
CA PHE A 172 -1.41 -26.66 5.46
C PHE A 172 -1.27 -25.28 6.12
N GLU A 173 -0.30 -25.07 7.02
CA GLU A 173 -0.01 -23.73 7.54
C GLU A 173 0.37 -22.74 6.43
N TRP A 174 1.31 -23.13 5.56
CA TRP A 174 1.72 -22.30 4.42
C TRP A 174 0.56 -22.05 3.45
N SER A 175 -0.30 -23.05 3.24
CA SER A 175 -1.49 -22.93 2.39
C SER A 175 -2.49 -21.90 2.93
N LEU A 176 -2.72 -21.87 4.25
CA LEU A 176 -3.61 -20.88 4.87
C LEU A 176 -3.12 -19.45 4.63
N ILE A 177 -1.81 -19.21 4.73
CA ILE A 177 -1.22 -17.89 4.45
C ILE A 177 -1.43 -17.51 2.98
N LEU A 178 -1.24 -18.44 2.06
CA LEU A 178 -1.48 -18.20 0.63
C LEU A 178 -2.93 -17.86 0.35
N PHE A 179 -3.87 -18.62 0.92
CA PHE A 179 -5.30 -18.34 0.76
C PHE A 179 -5.71 -17.00 1.38
N ASP A 180 -5.13 -16.64 2.52
CA ASP A 180 -5.36 -15.35 3.18
C ASP A 180 -4.95 -14.17 2.29
N VAL A 181 -3.72 -14.20 1.78
CA VAL A 181 -3.19 -13.18 0.88
C VAL A 181 -3.97 -13.17 -0.43
N ALA A 182 -4.31 -14.33 -0.98
CA ALA A 182 -5.11 -14.44 -2.19
C ALA A 182 -6.51 -13.84 -2.02
N PHE A 183 -7.15 -14.03 -0.86
CA PHE A 183 -8.45 -13.45 -0.57
C PHE A 183 -8.40 -11.92 -0.56
N ASP A 184 -7.41 -11.35 0.13
CA ASP A 184 -7.19 -9.90 0.17
C ASP A 184 -6.88 -9.35 -1.24
N ALA A 185 -6.11 -10.10 -2.06
CA ALA A 185 -5.79 -9.74 -3.44
C ALA A 185 -7.02 -9.69 -4.38
N VAL A 186 -8.08 -10.45 -4.11
CA VAL A 186 -9.33 -10.35 -4.91
C VAL A 186 -9.93 -8.95 -4.85
N THR A 187 -9.69 -8.21 -3.77
CA THR A 187 -10.15 -6.82 -3.62
C THR A 187 -9.60 -5.88 -4.70
N ALA A 188 -8.46 -6.23 -5.33
CA ALA A 188 -7.95 -5.50 -6.48
C ALA A 188 -8.94 -5.49 -7.66
N TYR A 189 -9.80 -6.51 -7.81
CA TYR A 189 -10.84 -6.53 -8.83
C TYR A 189 -11.98 -5.55 -8.54
N ASP A 190 -12.28 -5.27 -7.28
CA ASP A 190 -13.32 -4.31 -6.90
C ASP A 190 -12.80 -2.87 -6.96
N PHE A 191 -11.51 -2.66 -6.71
CA PHE A 191 -10.92 -1.33 -6.84
C PHE A 191 -10.74 -0.86 -8.28
N ARG A 192 -10.91 -1.73 -9.28
CA ARG A 192 -10.91 -1.31 -10.70
C ARG A 192 -12.02 -0.30 -11.02
N THR A 193 -13.11 -0.31 -10.25
CA THR A 193 -14.21 0.65 -10.42
C THR A 193 -14.14 1.82 -9.43
N PHE A 194 -13.14 1.84 -8.55
CA PHE A 194 -13.03 2.82 -7.48
C PHE A 194 -12.10 3.97 -7.90
N GLN A 195 -12.63 5.18 -7.97
CA GLN A 195 -11.86 6.39 -8.26
C GLN A 195 -11.79 7.28 -7.01
N VAL A 196 -10.57 7.58 -6.55
CA VAL A 196 -10.34 8.58 -5.48
C VAL A 196 -10.07 9.93 -6.12
N ILE A 197 -10.96 10.89 -5.90
CA ILE A 197 -10.76 12.27 -6.35
C ILE A 197 -10.42 13.12 -5.13
N ILE A 198 -9.17 13.57 -5.04
CA ILE A 198 -8.73 14.53 -4.03
C ILE A 198 -9.09 15.92 -4.56
N LYS A 199 -10.09 16.55 -3.94
CA LYS A 199 -10.48 17.92 -4.27
C LYS A 199 -9.93 18.87 -3.21
N ASP A 200 -9.11 19.82 -3.63
CA ASP A 200 -8.78 20.98 -2.82
C ASP A 200 -9.99 21.92 -2.78
N VAL A 201 -10.73 21.86 -1.68
CA VAL A 201 -11.97 22.63 -1.48
C VAL A 201 -11.67 24.10 -1.20
N GLN A 202 -10.50 24.41 -0.64
CA GLN A 202 -10.13 25.76 -0.23
C GLN A 202 -9.27 26.48 -1.28
N GLY A 203 -8.81 25.78 -2.31
CA GLY A 203 -8.10 26.38 -3.44
C GLY A 203 -6.67 26.82 -3.11
N ALA A 204 -6.06 26.30 -2.05
CA ALA A 204 -4.65 26.51 -1.74
C ALA A 204 -3.75 26.15 -2.94
N SER A 205 -4.13 25.15 -3.71
CA SER A 205 -3.43 24.70 -4.93
C SER A 205 -3.78 25.54 -6.16
N LYS A 206 -4.95 26.20 -6.20
CA LYS A 206 -5.41 26.95 -7.39
C LYS A 206 -4.49 28.13 -7.70
N GLY A 207 -4.05 28.87 -6.69
CA GLY A 207 -3.14 30.02 -6.89
C GLY A 207 -1.76 29.60 -7.40
N ILE A 208 -1.24 28.48 -6.89
CA ILE A 208 0.07 27.94 -7.27
C ILE A 208 0.05 27.43 -8.71
N ILE A 209 -0.96 26.65 -9.08
CA ILE A 209 -1.07 26.04 -10.41
C ILE A 209 -1.44 27.09 -11.46
N ALA A 210 -2.45 27.92 -11.19
CA ALA A 210 -2.87 28.96 -12.14
C ALA A 210 -1.77 30.02 -12.32
N GLY A 211 -1.06 30.41 -11.26
CA GLY A 211 0.03 31.39 -11.34
C GLY A 211 1.27 30.85 -12.07
N SER A 212 1.61 29.58 -11.89
CA SER A 212 2.79 28.97 -12.53
C SER A 212 2.61 28.78 -14.05
N ASP A 213 1.49 28.19 -14.47
CA ASP A 213 1.30 27.84 -15.89
C ASP A 213 1.01 29.08 -16.76
N THR A 214 0.23 30.04 -16.25
CA THR A 214 -0.08 31.27 -17.01
C THR A 214 1.15 32.18 -17.12
N THR A 215 1.92 32.37 -16.03
CA THR A 215 3.11 33.23 -16.05
C THR A 215 4.21 32.66 -16.94
N SER A 216 4.46 31.34 -16.87
CA SER A 216 5.47 30.70 -17.73
C SER A 216 5.10 30.78 -19.21
N THR A 217 3.82 30.60 -19.55
CA THR A 217 3.32 30.74 -20.93
C THR A 217 3.45 32.17 -21.43
N ALA A 218 3.06 33.16 -20.61
CA ALA A 218 3.18 34.58 -20.96
C ALA A 218 4.65 35.00 -21.17
N MET A 219 5.57 34.60 -20.27
CA MET A 219 7.01 34.87 -20.41
C MET A 219 7.60 34.23 -21.67
N ALA A 220 7.26 32.96 -21.95
CA ALA A 220 7.72 32.27 -23.14
C ALA A 220 7.21 32.96 -24.42
N ALA A 221 5.93 33.37 -24.45
CA ALA A 221 5.35 34.11 -25.55
C ALA A 221 6.04 35.48 -25.76
N THR A 222 6.25 36.25 -24.68
CA THR A 222 6.96 37.53 -24.76
C THR A 222 8.36 37.37 -25.34
N LEU A 223 9.14 36.39 -24.86
CA LEU A 223 10.48 36.09 -25.37
C LEU A 223 10.43 35.64 -26.85
N PHE A 224 9.48 34.80 -27.22
CA PHE A 224 9.33 34.28 -28.59
C PHE A 224 9.04 35.39 -29.62
N TYR A 225 8.18 36.35 -29.28
CA TYR A 225 7.80 37.44 -30.19
C TYR A 225 8.82 38.57 -30.21
N ILE A 226 9.40 38.93 -29.06
CA ILE A 226 10.38 40.02 -28.99
C ILE A 226 11.68 39.64 -29.72
N THR A 227 12.14 38.40 -29.60
CA THR A 227 13.37 37.92 -30.28
C THR A 227 13.23 37.84 -31.80
N ARG A 228 11.99 37.74 -32.32
CA ARG A 228 11.70 37.77 -33.76
C ARG A 228 11.47 39.17 -34.32
N SER A 229 11.48 40.20 -33.47
CA SER A 229 11.23 41.58 -33.86
C SER A 229 12.42 42.46 -33.44
N PRO A 230 13.50 42.52 -34.26
CA PRO A 230 14.75 43.20 -33.88
C PRO A 230 14.56 44.65 -33.42
N ALA A 231 13.67 45.39 -34.08
CA ALA A 231 13.36 46.78 -33.73
C ALA A 231 12.69 46.91 -32.34
N ALA A 232 11.75 46.01 -32.02
CA ALA A 232 11.08 45.99 -30.72
C ALA A 232 12.04 45.57 -29.60
N LEU A 233 12.87 44.56 -29.85
CA LEU A 233 13.91 44.14 -28.92
C LEU A 233 14.89 45.26 -28.60
N GLN A 234 15.37 45.98 -29.62
CA GLN A 234 16.30 47.09 -29.44
C GLN A 234 15.67 48.20 -28.59
N LYS A 235 14.43 48.58 -28.88
CA LYS A 235 13.73 49.65 -28.18
C LYS A 235 13.38 49.30 -26.73
N ALA A 236 12.97 48.05 -26.47
CA ALA A 236 12.76 47.56 -25.11
C ALA A 236 14.08 47.47 -24.31
N THR A 237 15.17 47.05 -24.96
CA THR A 237 16.50 46.99 -24.35
C THR A 237 17.00 48.39 -23.98
N GLU A 238 16.83 49.37 -24.87
CA GLU A 238 17.21 50.75 -24.63
C GLU A 238 16.38 51.38 -23.50
N GLU A 239 15.08 51.12 -23.44
CA GLU A 239 14.21 51.59 -22.35
C GLU A 239 14.65 51.04 -20.99
N ILE A 240 14.99 49.74 -20.90
CA ILE A 240 15.45 49.14 -19.64
C ILE A 240 16.82 49.69 -19.26
N ARG A 241 17.79 49.68 -20.18
CA ARG A 241 19.18 50.08 -19.91
C ARG A 241 19.36 51.58 -19.66
N SER A 242 18.43 52.42 -20.10
CA SER A 242 18.44 53.86 -19.78
C SER A 242 17.88 54.18 -18.39
N LYS A 243 17.14 53.24 -17.77
CA LYS A 243 16.46 53.44 -16.48
C LYS A 243 17.06 52.68 -15.31
N PHE A 244 17.78 51.60 -15.59
CA PHE A 244 18.43 50.76 -14.59
C PHE A 244 19.91 50.65 -14.91
N SER A 245 20.76 50.91 -13.92
CA SER A 245 22.21 50.86 -14.05
C SER A 245 22.78 49.52 -13.63
N ASP A 246 22.06 48.79 -12.79
CA ASP A 246 22.39 47.44 -12.32
C ASP A 246 21.15 46.52 -12.35
N VAL A 247 21.37 45.21 -12.42
CA VAL A 247 20.30 44.20 -12.41
C VAL A 247 19.61 44.13 -11.05
N GLU A 248 20.34 44.34 -9.96
CA GLU A 248 19.80 44.31 -8.59
C GLU A 248 18.87 45.50 -8.30
N GLU A 249 18.89 46.55 -9.15
CA GLU A 249 17.95 47.68 -9.08
C GLU A 249 16.57 47.34 -9.68
N ILE A 250 16.42 46.19 -10.36
CA ILE A 250 15.17 45.79 -11.01
C ILE A 250 14.26 45.11 -9.98
N HIS A 251 13.42 45.90 -9.34
CA HIS A 251 12.37 45.42 -8.45
C HIS A 251 11.03 46.13 -8.72
N GLN A 252 9.94 45.64 -8.12
CA GLN A 252 8.65 46.33 -8.18
C GLN A 252 8.80 47.75 -7.63
N GLY A 253 8.34 48.75 -8.39
CA GLY A 253 8.51 50.15 -8.04
C GLY A 253 8.11 51.11 -9.17
N GLN A 254 8.19 52.41 -8.90
CA GLN A 254 7.82 53.45 -9.87
C GLN A 254 8.69 53.42 -11.14
N THR A 255 9.99 53.12 -11.02
CA THR A 255 10.92 53.04 -12.15
C THR A 255 10.53 51.93 -13.12
N LEU A 256 10.24 50.72 -12.61
CA LEU A 256 9.76 49.60 -13.44
C LEU A 256 8.39 49.90 -14.07
N ASN A 257 7.48 50.52 -13.31
CA ASN A 257 6.17 50.94 -13.82
C ASN A 257 6.27 52.00 -14.93
N SER A 258 7.37 52.75 -15.00
CA SER A 258 7.60 53.72 -16.04
C SER A 258 8.00 53.08 -17.39
N CYS A 259 8.41 51.80 -17.41
CA CYS A 259 8.79 51.06 -18.62
C CYS A 259 7.55 50.69 -19.45
N SER A 260 6.97 51.69 -20.09
CA SER A 260 5.72 51.55 -20.85
C SER A 260 5.91 50.72 -22.11
N TYR A 261 7.09 50.76 -22.73
CA TYR A 261 7.35 49.97 -23.92
C TYR A 261 7.54 48.49 -23.61
N LEU A 262 8.27 48.15 -22.55
CA LEU A 262 8.37 46.77 -22.05
C LEU A 262 6.98 46.20 -21.71
N ARG A 263 6.15 46.98 -21.02
CA ARG A 263 4.77 46.58 -20.70
C ARG A 263 3.94 46.35 -21.96
N ALA A 264 4.02 47.26 -22.94
CA ALA A 264 3.36 47.08 -24.24
C ALA A 264 3.82 45.80 -24.97
N CYS A 265 5.09 45.41 -24.84
CA CYS A 265 5.59 44.15 -25.42
C CYS A 265 4.96 42.92 -24.75
N VAL A 266 4.79 42.94 -23.42
CA VAL A 266 4.11 41.86 -22.67
C VAL A 266 2.64 41.80 -23.03
N ASP A 267 1.96 42.94 -23.06
CA ASP A 267 0.53 43.04 -23.42
C ASP A 267 0.28 42.56 -24.86
N GLU A 268 1.15 42.93 -25.80
CA GLU A 268 1.05 42.49 -27.19
C GLU A 268 1.34 40.98 -27.33
N ALA A 269 2.29 40.44 -26.57
CA ALA A 269 2.54 39.00 -26.54
C ALA A 269 1.33 38.23 -26.00
N MET A 270 0.66 38.73 -24.95
CA MET A 270 -0.59 38.14 -24.45
C MET A 270 -1.76 38.32 -25.41
N ARG A 271 -1.78 39.38 -26.22
CA ARG A 271 -2.77 39.56 -27.29
C ARG A 271 -2.57 38.57 -28.44
N LEU A 272 -1.32 38.30 -28.81
CA LEU A 272 -0.95 37.36 -29.87
C LEU A 272 -1.05 35.90 -29.45
N SER A 273 -0.77 35.60 -28.18
CA SER A 273 -0.83 34.26 -27.59
C SER A 273 -1.52 34.33 -26.22
N PRO A 274 -2.86 34.39 -26.18
CA PRO A 274 -3.60 34.39 -24.93
C PRO A 274 -3.41 33.07 -24.18
N SER A 275 -2.96 33.18 -22.92
CA SER A 275 -2.76 32.09 -21.96
C SER A 275 -4.02 31.77 -21.16
#